data_AF-A0AAV3BBF2-F1
#
_entry.id   AF-A0AAV3BBF2-F1
#
_cell.length_a   1.000
_cell.length_b   1.000
_cell.length_c   1.000
_cell.angle_alpha   90.00
_cell.angle_beta   90.00
_cell.angle_gamma   90.00
#
_symmetry.space_group_name_H-M   'P 1'
#
loop_
_entity.id
_entity.type
_entity.pdbx_description
1 polymer ?
#
loop_
_entity_poly.entity_id
_entity_poly.type
_entity_poly.pdbx_seq_one_letter_code
_entity_poly.pdbx_strand_id
1 'polypeptide(L)'
;MLHLDFTAREALNTDAHEANSSSEPVMVRVYQLRDDKTFLKTVYQQLASDGEAALKDDLLASRSVVVKPGGAVTLDMPMEKETQFVAVVALFRHPDMAKDHWRLILTLDDLHPDKPRTLELGNNSLTLRTEKK
;
A
#
# COMPACT_ATOMS: atom_id res chain seq x y z
N MET A 1 -2.91 -17.86 1.37
CA MET A 1 -2.34 -16.98 0.31
C MET A 1 -2.80 -15.58 0.63
N LEU A 2 -2.01 -14.56 0.32
CA LEU A 2 -2.44 -13.16 0.45
C LEU A 2 -3.08 -12.71 -0.85
N HIS A 3 -4.28 -12.15 -0.76
CA HIS A 3 -5.08 -11.65 -1.88
C HIS A 3 -5.40 -10.18 -1.68
N LEU A 4 -4.88 -9.30 -2.54
CA LEU A 4 -5.15 -7.87 -2.49
C LEU A 4 -5.58 -7.37 -3.86
N ASP A 5 -6.65 -6.59 -3.90
CA ASP A 5 -7.07 -5.87 -5.09
C ASP A 5 -6.80 -4.38 -4.94
N PHE A 6 -6.17 -3.77 -5.93
CA PHE A 6 -5.96 -2.33 -6.01
C PHE A 6 -6.83 -1.76 -7.10
N THR A 7 -7.65 -0.78 -6.78
CA THR A 7 -8.45 -0.02 -7.75
C THR A 7 -8.06 1.45 -7.68
N ALA A 8 -7.84 2.10 -8.82
CA ALA A 8 -7.52 3.51 -8.88
C ALA A 8 -8.65 4.33 -9.48
N ARG A 9 -8.89 5.51 -8.90
CA ARG A 9 -9.67 6.57 -9.54
C ARG A 9 -8.89 7.15 -10.71
N GLU A 10 -9.59 7.84 -11.62
CA GLU A 10 -8.96 8.57 -12.73
C GLU A 10 -8.01 9.65 -12.21
N ALA A 11 -8.46 10.43 -11.21
CA ALA A 11 -7.57 11.32 -10.48
C ALA A 11 -6.68 10.49 -9.55
N LEU A 12 -5.43 10.25 -9.96
CA LEU A 12 -4.44 9.48 -9.22
C LEU A 12 -3.08 10.18 -9.27
N ASN A 13 -2.39 10.25 -8.13
CA ASN A 13 -1.03 10.76 -8.00
C ASN A 13 -0.84 12.16 -8.60
N THR A 14 -1.83 13.04 -8.41
CA THR A 14 -1.85 14.42 -8.92
C THR A 14 -1.06 15.37 -8.02
N ASP A 15 -0.61 16.50 -8.54
CA ASP A 15 0.02 17.57 -7.77
C ASP A 15 -0.95 18.75 -7.69
N ALA A 16 -1.42 19.03 -6.47
CA ALA A 16 -2.34 20.13 -6.21
C ALA A 16 -1.68 21.51 -6.38
N HIS A 17 -0.36 21.59 -6.49
CA HIS A 17 0.37 22.82 -6.76
C HIS A 17 0.42 23.16 -8.26
N GLU A 18 0.02 22.23 -9.14
CA GLU A 18 -0.02 22.42 -10.59
C GLU A 18 -1.46 22.67 -11.09
N ALA A 19 -1.65 23.74 -11.86
CA ALA A 19 -2.98 24.11 -12.37
C ALA A 19 -3.59 23.06 -13.33
N ASN A 20 -2.77 22.28 -14.03
CA ASN A 20 -3.17 21.24 -14.97
C ASN A 20 -2.42 19.94 -14.67
N SER A 21 -2.47 19.50 -13.42
CA SER A 21 -1.72 18.31 -13.02
C SER A 21 -2.23 17.05 -13.70
N SER A 22 -1.31 16.31 -14.32
CA SER A 22 -1.63 15.01 -14.92
C SER A 22 -1.74 13.94 -13.85
N SER A 23 -2.60 12.94 -14.10
CA SER A 23 -2.68 11.76 -13.25
C SER A 23 -1.57 10.79 -13.63
N GLU A 24 -0.85 10.29 -12.63
CA GLU A 24 0.35 9.48 -12.81
C GLU A 24 0.17 8.09 -12.17
N PRO A 25 0.82 7.04 -12.70
CA PRO A 25 0.86 5.75 -12.03
C PRO A 25 1.51 5.83 -10.64
N VAL A 26 1.14 4.88 -9.77
CA VAL A 26 1.70 4.75 -8.42
C VAL A 26 2.30 3.37 -8.24
N MET A 27 3.52 3.30 -7.73
CA MET A 27 4.08 2.06 -7.21
C MET A 27 3.51 1.78 -5.83
N VAL A 28 2.89 0.62 -5.65
CA VAL A 28 2.44 0.12 -4.35
C VAL A 28 3.36 -1.01 -3.93
N ARG A 29 3.99 -0.86 -2.75
CA ARG A 29 4.77 -1.91 -2.10
C ARG A 29 3.94 -2.56 -1.01
N VAL A 30 3.92 -3.89 -1.02
CA VAL A 30 3.27 -4.72 0.00
C VAL A 30 4.35 -5.48 0.74
N TYR A 31 4.30 -5.42 2.06
CA TYR A 31 5.21 -6.11 2.96
C TYR A 31 4.45 -7.05 3.87
N GLN A 32 4.95 -8.26 4.02
CA GLN A 32 4.56 -9.18 5.09
C GLN A 32 5.55 -9.01 6.23
N LEU A 33 5.02 -8.76 7.43
CA LEU A 33 5.81 -8.37 8.59
C LEU A 33 5.57 -9.30 9.79
N ARG A 34 6.64 -9.55 10.54
CA ARG A 34 6.58 -10.26 11.82
C ARG A 34 6.09 -9.36 12.97
N ASP A 35 6.45 -8.08 12.94
CA ASP A 35 6.05 -7.04 13.91
C ASP A 35 5.83 -5.71 13.15
N ASP A 36 4.96 -4.84 13.66
CA ASP A 36 4.59 -3.57 13.03
C ASP A 36 5.39 -2.36 13.54
N LYS A 37 6.09 -2.48 14.66
CA LYS A 37 6.71 -1.35 15.36
C LYS A 37 7.74 -0.61 14.52
N THR A 38 8.58 -1.33 13.78
CA THR A 38 9.58 -0.71 12.90
C THR A 38 8.88 0.04 11.78
N PHE A 39 7.88 -0.57 11.15
CA PHE A 39 7.10 0.04 10.08
C PHE A 39 6.41 1.33 10.55
N LEU A 40 5.71 1.31 11.69
CA LEU A 40 4.99 2.47 12.22
C LEU A 40 5.90 3.67 12.50
N LYS A 41 7.15 3.43 12.90
CA LYS A 41 8.18 4.45 13.15
C LYS A 41 8.94 4.89 11.90
N THR A 42 8.87 4.11 10.81
CA THR A 42 9.60 4.39 9.58
C THR A 42 8.89 5.50 8.80
N VAL A 43 9.65 6.50 8.36
CA VAL A 43 9.12 7.62 7.59
C VAL A 43 9.04 7.31 6.11
N TYR A 44 8.20 8.06 5.38
CA TYR A 44 7.96 7.88 3.96
C TYR A 44 9.24 7.75 3.12
N GLN A 45 10.20 8.64 3.34
CA GLN A 45 11.44 8.69 2.56
C GLN A 45 12.24 7.39 2.65
N GLN A 46 12.28 6.77 3.83
CA GLN A 46 12.98 5.50 4.04
C GLN A 46 12.27 4.35 3.30
N LEU A 47 10.94 4.30 3.39
CA LEU A 47 10.14 3.29 2.68
C LEU A 47 10.14 3.49 1.17
N ALA A 48 10.26 4.73 0.68
CA ALA A 48 10.35 5.05 -0.74
C ALA A 48 11.72 4.68 -1.31
N SER A 49 12.81 5.00 -0.60
CA SER A 49 14.17 4.72 -1.07
C SER A 49 14.52 3.24 -1.02
N ASP A 50 14.43 2.63 0.17
CA ASP A 50 14.85 1.25 0.42
C ASP A 50 14.08 0.70 1.62
N GLY A 51 12.81 0.34 1.38
CA GLY A 51 11.94 -0.15 2.43
C GLY A 51 12.38 -1.49 3.00
N GLU A 52 13.08 -2.33 2.23
CA GLU A 52 13.56 -3.62 2.73
C GLU A 52 14.67 -3.42 3.77
N ALA A 53 15.65 -2.57 3.46
CA ALA A 53 16.69 -2.19 4.42
C ALA A 53 16.14 -1.43 5.63
N ALA A 54 15.05 -0.66 5.46
CA ALA A 54 14.41 0.05 6.56
C ALA A 54 13.70 -0.88 7.55
N LEU A 55 13.08 -1.96 7.05
CA LEU A 55 12.27 -2.89 7.84
C LEU A 55 13.07 -4.04 8.46
N LYS A 56 14.25 -4.36 7.88
CA LYS A 56 15.24 -5.29 8.47
C LYS A 56 14.61 -6.63 8.85
N ASP A 57 14.82 -7.06 10.11
CA ASP A 57 14.44 -8.37 10.64
C ASP A 57 12.93 -8.57 10.77
N ASP A 58 12.13 -7.49 10.68
CA ASP A 58 10.67 -7.56 10.71
C ASP A 58 10.09 -7.91 9.32
N LEU A 59 10.85 -7.71 8.23
CA LEU A 59 10.40 -8.04 6.88
C LEU A 59 10.53 -9.54 6.60
N LEU A 60 9.42 -10.17 6.22
CA LEU A 60 9.36 -11.58 5.84
C LEU A 60 9.31 -11.76 4.33
N ALA A 61 8.50 -10.95 3.65
CA ALA A 61 8.38 -10.95 2.20
C ALA A 61 7.90 -9.59 1.69
N SER A 62 8.30 -9.24 0.46
CA SER A 62 7.87 -8.03 -0.21
C SER A 62 7.34 -8.35 -1.61
N ARG A 63 6.39 -7.54 -2.10
CA ARG A 63 5.99 -7.54 -3.51
C ARG A 63 5.53 -6.15 -3.91
N SER A 64 5.77 -5.78 -5.17
CA SER A 64 5.39 -4.46 -5.69
C SER A 64 4.50 -4.60 -6.93
N VAL A 65 3.58 -3.66 -7.09
CA VAL A 65 2.73 -3.50 -8.29
C VAL A 65 2.66 -2.03 -8.69
N VAL A 66 2.44 -1.77 -9.97
CA VAL A 66 2.17 -0.42 -10.48
C VAL A 66 0.69 -0.31 -10.78
N VAL A 67 0.02 0.64 -10.15
CA VAL A 67 -1.39 0.94 -10.37
C VAL A 67 -1.51 2.17 -11.26
N LYS A 68 -2.22 2.05 -12.39
CA LYS A 68 -2.43 3.13 -13.34
C LYS A 68 -3.72 3.91 -13.01
N PRO A 69 -3.81 5.21 -13.36
CA PRO A 69 -5.05 5.97 -13.26
C PRO A 69 -6.23 5.23 -13.91
N GLY A 70 -7.39 5.19 -13.24
CA GLY A 70 -8.60 4.49 -13.70
C GLY A 70 -8.49 2.96 -13.75
N GLY A 71 -7.34 2.40 -13.42
CA GLY A 71 -7.04 0.98 -13.56
C GLY A 71 -7.35 0.14 -12.32
N ALA A 72 -7.21 -1.17 -12.49
CA ALA A 72 -7.23 -2.13 -11.40
C ALA A 72 -6.10 -3.16 -11.56
N VAL A 73 -5.54 -3.61 -10.44
CA VAL A 73 -4.47 -4.62 -10.39
C VAL A 73 -4.69 -5.52 -9.18
N THR A 74 -4.59 -6.83 -9.38
CA THR A 74 -4.60 -7.81 -8.30
C THR A 74 -3.16 -8.20 -7.95
N LEU A 75 -2.91 -8.41 -6.65
CA LEU A 75 -1.66 -8.94 -6.12
C LEU A 75 -1.99 -10.18 -5.30
N ASP A 76 -1.53 -11.32 -5.81
CA ASP A 76 -1.51 -12.58 -5.08
C ASP A 76 -0.08 -12.92 -4.69
N MET A 77 0.16 -13.35 -3.45
CA MET A 77 1.46 -13.88 -3.05
C MET A 77 1.33 -14.93 -1.94
N PRO A 78 2.25 -15.91 -1.86
CA PRO A 78 2.32 -16.81 -0.72
C PRO A 78 2.41 -16.02 0.59
N MET A 79 1.79 -16.53 1.65
CA MET A 79 1.85 -15.90 2.96
C MET A 79 2.91 -16.62 3.80
N GLU A 80 3.90 -15.88 4.28
CA GLU A 80 4.95 -16.41 5.13
C GLU A 80 4.36 -16.80 6.48
N LYS A 81 4.81 -17.95 7.00
CA LYS A 81 4.23 -18.57 8.22
C LYS A 81 4.25 -17.67 9.45
N GLU A 82 5.23 -16.78 9.52
CA GLU A 82 5.45 -15.87 10.65
C GLU A 82 4.77 -14.51 10.46
N THR A 83 4.01 -14.32 9.38
CA THR A 83 3.35 -13.05 9.08
C THR A 83 2.28 -12.77 10.12
N GLN A 84 2.37 -11.61 10.77
CA GLN A 84 1.36 -11.09 11.69
C GLN A 84 0.67 -9.85 11.11
N PHE A 85 1.38 -9.11 10.26
CA PHE A 85 0.88 -7.88 9.65
C PHE A 85 1.19 -7.84 8.16
N VAL A 86 0.30 -7.21 7.40
CA VAL A 86 0.52 -6.84 6.01
C VAL A 86 0.52 -5.32 5.91
N ALA A 87 1.67 -4.74 5.61
CA ALA A 87 1.79 -3.31 5.36
C ALA A 87 1.68 -3.02 3.86
N VAL A 88 0.88 -2.00 3.52
CA VAL A 88 0.72 -1.53 2.15
C VAL A 88 1.17 -0.08 2.08
N VAL A 89 2.06 0.23 1.15
CA VAL A 89 2.66 1.55 0.98
C VAL A 89 2.48 2.01 -0.46
N ALA A 90 1.74 3.10 -0.65
CA ALA A 90 1.59 3.76 -1.93
C ALA A 90 2.61 4.90 -2.05
N LEU A 91 3.52 4.78 -3.02
CA LEU A 91 4.62 5.73 -3.23
C LEU A 91 4.15 6.93 -4.07
N PHE A 92 3.27 7.76 -3.48
CA PHE A 92 2.78 8.98 -4.11
C PHE A 92 3.88 10.03 -4.28
N ARG A 93 3.80 10.89 -5.31
CA ARG A 93 4.75 12.00 -5.47
C ARG A 93 4.63 13.04 -4.35
N HIS A 94 3.40 13.29 -3.89
CA HIS A 94 3.09 14.26 -2.83
C HIS A 94 2.17 13.62 -1.78
N PRO A 95 2.70 12.74 -0.91
CA PRO A 95 1.90 12.14 0.15
C PRO A 95 1.50 13.18 1.20
N ASP A 96 0.25 13.10 1.68
CA ASP A 96 -0.20 13.88 2.82
C ASP A 96 0.32 13.23 4.12
N MET A 97 1.49 13.69 4.57
CA MET A 97 2.15 13.17 5.77
C MET A 97 1.37 13.45 7.05
N ALA A 98 0.50 14.47 7.07
CA ALA A 98 -0.30 14.79 8.24
C ALA A 98 -1.48 13.83 8.41
N LYS A 99 -2.05 13.34 7.30
CA LYS A 99 -3.14 12.35 7.33
C LYS A 99 -2.69 10.90 7.32
N ASP A 100 -1.42 10.63 6.99
CA ASP A 100 -0.84 9.28 6.91
C ASP A 100 -1.57 8.35 5.92
N HIS A 101 -2.27 8.91 4.92
CA HIS A 101 -3.05 8.15 3.93
C HIS A 101 -2.20 7.54 2.81
N TRP A 102 -0.87 7.56 2.92
CA TRP A 102 0.02 6.94 1.93
C TRP A 102 0.37 5.49 2.30
N ARG A 103 -0.02 5.05 3.50
CA ARG A 103 0.21 3.68 3.97
C ARG A 103 -0.99 3.13 4.75
N LEU A 104 -1.06 1.81 4.84
CA LEU A 104 -1.99 1.07 5.68
C LEU A 104 -1.29 -0.13 6.30
N ILE A 105 -1.80 -0.58 7.44
CA ILE A 105 -1.44 -1.85 8.05
C ILE A 105 -2.69 -2.68 8.26
N LEU A 106 -2.63 -3.94 7.85
CA LEU A 106 -3.69 -4.92 7.97
C LEU A 106 -3.21 -6.04 8.90
N THR A 107 -4.05 -6.43 9.84
CA THR A 107 -3.85 -7.62 10.66
C THR A 107 -4.36 -8.86 9.92
N LEU A 108 -4.07 -10.05 10.45
CA LEU A 108 -4.62 -11.29 9.89
C LEU A 108 -6.16 -11.32 9.91
N ASP A 109 -6.80 -10.66 10.88
CA ASP A 109 -8.25 -10.58 10.98
C ASP A 109 -8.88 -9.68 9.90
N ASP A 110 -8.10 -8.76 9.31
CA ASP A 110 -8.53 -7.91 8.20
C ASP A 110 -8.47 -8.65 6.84
N LEU A 111 -7.97 -9.89 6.83
CA LEU A 111 -7.68 -10.66 5.61
C LEU A 111 -8.55 -11.93 5.54
N HIS A 112 -8.88 -12.33 4.32
CA HIS A 112 -9.62 -13.55 4.06
C HIS A 112 -8.76 -14.53 3.25
N PRO A 113 -8.79 -15.85 3.54
CA PRO A 113 -7.93 -16.83 2.87
C PRO A 113 -8.19 -16.93 1.36
N ASP A 114 -9.44 -16.71 0.93
CA ASP A 114 -9.86 -16.91 -0.46
C ASP A 114 -10.43 -15.65 -1.13
N LYS A 115 -10.58 -14.54 -0.40
CA LYS A 115 -11.21 -13.32 -0.93
C LYS A 115 -10.22 -12.16 -0.87
N PRO A 116 -10.10 -11.36 -1.95
CA PRO A 116 -9.21 -10.24 -1.95
C PRO A 116 -9.73 -9.12 -1.05
N ARG A 117 -8.81 -8.47 -0.34
CA ARG A 117 -9.09 -7.20 0.32
C ARG A 117 -8.88 -6.07 -0.68
N THR A 118 -9.89 -5.23 -0.89
CA THR A 118 -9.81 -4.14 -1.88
C THR A 118 -9.31 -2.84 -1.27
N LEU A 119 -8.26 -2.28 -1.86
CA LEU A 119 -7.70 -0.98 -1.57
C LEU A 119 -7.95 -0.01 -2.72
N GLU A 120 -8.49 1.16 -2.41
CA GLU A 120 -8.74 2.22 -3.39
C GLU A 120 -7.65 3.29 -3.31
N LEU A 121 -7.05 3.60 -4.46
CA LEU A 121 -6.14 4.71 -4.64
C LEU A 121 -6.85 5.85 -5.36
N GLY A 122 -6.66 7.08 -4.87
CA GLY A 122 -7.21 8.26 -5.51
C GLY A 122 -6.57 9.52 -4.97
N ASN A 123 -6.35 10.49 -5.86
CA ASN A 123 -5.49 11.64 -5.62
C ASN A 123 -4.14 11.12 -5.06
N ASN A 124 -3.72 11.61 -3.88
CA ASN A 124 -2.51 11.13 -3.19
C ASN A 124 -2.86 10.34 -1.92
N SER A 125 -3.90 9.51 -1.99
CA SER A 125 -4.39 8.72 -0.85
C SER A 125 -4.69 7.27 -1.22
N LEU A 126 -4.41 6.40 -0.27
CA LEU A 126 -4.68 4.98 -0.23
C LEU A 126 -5.71 4.74 0.88
N THR A 127 -6.79 4.03 0.57
CA THR A 127 -7.85 3.73 1.54
C THR A 127 -8.29 2.28 1.43
N LEU A 128 -8.65 1.69 2.58
CA LEU A 128 -9.24 0.36 2.63
C LEU A 128 -10.73 0.48 2.34
N ARG A 129 -11.27 -0.23 1.34
CA ARG A 129 -12.70 -0.22 1.07
C ARG A 129 -13.45 -1.00 2.15
N THR A 130 -14.55 -0.47 2.65
CA THR A 130 -15.43 -1.21 3.56
C THR A 130 -16.05 -2.41 2.86
N GLU A 131 -16.14 -3.54 3.56
CA GLU A 131 -16.87 -4.70 3.06
C GLU A 131 -18.36 -4.39 3.05
N LYS A 132 -19.01 -4.61 1.91
CA LYS A 132 -20.47 -4.66 1.89
C LYS A 132 -20.87 -5.95 2.60
N LYS A 133 -21.49 -5.81 3.77
CA LYS A 133 -22.18 -6.91 4.47
C LYS A 133 -23.29 -7.48 3.60
#